data_AF-C0PIZ4-F1
#
_entry.id   AF-C0PIZ4-F1
#
_cell.length_a   1.000
_cell.length_b   1.000
_cell.length_c   1.000
_cell.angle_alpha   90.00
_cell.angle_beta   90.00
_cell.angle_gamma   90.00
#
_symmetry.space_group_name_H-M   'P 1'
#
loop_
_entity.id
_entity.type
_entity.pdbx_description
1 polymer ?
#
loop_
_entity_poly.entity_id
_entity_poly.type
_entity_poly.pdbx_seq_one_letter_code
_entity_poly.pdbx_strand_id
1 'polypeptide(L)'
;MGLQNFEEYQVCAITVGVVGDLCRALEDKILPFCDGIMTQLLKDLSSNQLHRSVKPPIFSCFGDIALAIGENFEKYLIYAMPMLQSAADLSAHTTATDDEMLDYTNQLRSGILEAYSGILQGFKSSPKTQLLMSYAPHIIQFLDALYNGKDMDDVVMKTAIGVLGDLADTLGVHAGPLINQSTSTQAFLEECLASDDPLVKESADWARIAISRAVSG
;
A
#
# COMPACT_ATOMS: atom_id res chain seq x y z
N MET A 1 -15.03 19.76 12.97
CA MET A 1 -15.29 20.91 12.08
C MET A 1 -13.99 21.23 11.38
N GLY A 2 -13.55 20.33 10.50
CA GLY A 2 -12.24 20.34 9.84
C GLY A 2 -12.28 19.56 8.51
N LEU A 3 -13.48 19.24 8.05
CA LEU A 3 -13.75 18.31 6.93
C LEU A 3 -14.68 18.96 5.89
N GLN A 4 -14.93 20.27 5.98
CA GLN A 4 -15.90 20.97 5.11
C GLN A 4 -15.35 22.23 4.44
N ASN A 5 -14.18 22.74 4.80
CA ASN A 5 -13.57 23.89 4.14
C ASN A 5 -12.39 23.48 3.23
N PHE A 6 -12.28 24.13 2.06
CA PHE A 6 -11.18 23.91 1.11
C PHE A 6 -9.80 24.36 1.65
N GLU A 7 -9.73 25.07 2.78
CA GLU A 7 -8.48 25.28 3.55
C GLU A 7 -8.21 24.16 4.59
N GLU A 8 -9.21 23.34 4.92
CA GLU A 8 -9.12 22.30 5.95
C GLU A 8 -8.60 20.96 5.41
N TYR A 9 -8.68 20.68 4.10
CA TYR A 9 -8.21 19.38 3.57
C TYR A 9 -6.69 19.23 3.71
N GLN A 10 -5.93 20.32 3.58
CA GLN A 10 -4.49 20.33 3.82
C GLN A 10 -4.19 20.06 5.30
N VAL A 11 -4.96 20.68 6.21
CA VAL A 11 -4.87 20.41 7.65
C VAL A 11 -5.22 18.96 7.96
N CYS A 12 -6.23 18.40 7.29
CA CYS A 12 -6.62 17.00 7.41
C CYS A 12 -5.49 16.08 6.94
N ALA A 13 -4.94 16.30 5.74
CA ALA A 13 -3.82 15.53 5.21
C ALA A 13 -2.59 15.59 6.13
N ILE A 14 -2.24 16.78 6.64
CA ILE A 14 -1.14 16.96 7.60
C ILE A 14 -1.44 16.22 8.90
N THR A 15 -2.66 16.32 9.43
CA THR A 15 -3.06 15.64 10.67
C THR A 15 -2.95 14.13 10.52
N VAL A 16 -3.38 13.58 9.38
CA VAL A 16 -3.25 12.16 9.08
C VAL A 16 -1.78 11.74 8.99
N GLY A 17 -0.92 12.56 8.36
CA GLY A 17 0.53 12.32 8.36
C GLY A 17 1.13 12.27 9.77
N VAL A 18 0.73 13.20 10.65
CA VAL A 18 1.16 13.20 12.07
C VAL A 18 0.70 11.94 12.79
N VAL A 19 -0.47 11.39 12.48
CA VAL A 19 -0.90 10.10 13.02
C VAL A 19 0.03 8.98 12.57
N GLY A 20 0.45 8.96 11.30
CA GLY A 20 1.48 8.03 10.81
C GLY A 20 2.80 8.15 11.58
N ASP A 21 3.28 9.37 11.80
CA ASP A 21 4.48 9.63 12.60
C ASP A 21 4.32 9.14 14.05
N LEU A 22 3.14 9.33 14.65
CA LEU A 22 2.84 8.80 15.98
C LEU A 22 2.83 7.27 16.00
N CYS A 23 2.32 6.61 14.96
CA CYS A 23 2.37 5.15 14.85
C CYS A 23 3.82 4.66 14.86
N ARG A 24 4.69 5.32 14.09
CA ARG A 24 6.13 4.99 14.02
C ARG A 24 6.87 5.29 15.32
N ALA A 25 6.50 6.35 16.03
CA ALA A 25 7.17 6.75 17.27
C ALA A 25 6.71 5.97 18.50
N LEU A 26 5.43 5.59 18.55
CA LEU A 26 4.81 4.94 19.70
C LEU A 26 4.77 3.42 19.56
N GLU A 27 4.85 2.89 18.33
CA GLU A 27 4.73 1.46 18.02
C GLU A 27 3.48 0.86 18.69
N ASP A 28 3.63 -0.24 19.43
CA ASP A 28 2.55 -0.96 20.11
C ASP A 28 1.74 -0.10 21.10
N LYS A 29 2.33 0.98 21.63
CA LYS A 29 1.69 1.87 22.60
C LYS A 29 0.56 2.71 22.00
N ILE A 30 0.45 2.80 20.68
CA ILE A 30 -0.65 3.51 20.02
C ILE A 30 -1.96 2.72 20.01
N LEU A 31 -1.91 1.41 20.28
CA LEU A 31 -3.04 0.49 20.24
C LEU A 31 -4.32 1.00 20.96
N PRO A 32 -4.26 1.63 22.15
CA PRO A 32 -5.46 2.14 22.83
C PRO A 32 -6.20 3.25 22.07
N PHE A 33 -5.51 3.94 21.15
CA PHE A 33 -6.04 5.05 20.37
C PHE A 33 -6.50 4.63 18.97
N CYS A 34 -6.04 3.47 18.48
CA CYS A 34 -6.30 3.00 17.11
C CYS A 34 -7.79 2.87 16.78
N ASP A 35 -8.64 2.45 17.72
CA ASP A 35 -10.08 2.30 17.45
C ASP A 35 -10.74 3.65 17.11
N GLY A 36 -10.39 4.71 17.84
CA GLY A 36 -10.88 6.06 17.56
C GLY A 36 -10.35 6.60 16.24
N ILE A 37 -9.05 6.40 15.99
CA ILE A 37 -8.36 6.84 14.77
C ILE A 37 -8.97 6.14 13.54
N MET A 38 -9.02 4.81 13.53
CA MET A 38 -9.54 4.04 12.40
C MET A 38 -11.00 4.35 12.11
N THR A 39 -11.83 4.54 13.14
CA THR A 39 -13.22 4.94 12.96
C THR A 39 -13.33 6.28 12.21
N GLN A 40 -12.49 7.24 12.56
CA GLN A 40 -12.50 8.55 11.93
C GLN A 40 -11.98 8.48 10.48
N LEU A 41 -10.86 7.79 10.24
CA LEU A 41 -10.28 7.63 8.90
C LEU A 41 -11.25 6.92 7.94
N LEU A 42 -11.90 5.84 8.39
CA LEU A 42 -12.89 5.11 7.58
C LEU A 42 -14.13 5.96 7.27
N LYS A 43 -14.57 6.77 8.24
CA LYS A 43 -15.67 7.73 8.04
C LYS A 43 -15.31 8.79 7.01
N ASP A 44 -14.08 9.29 7.03
CA ASP A 44 -13.61 10.29 6.09
C ASP A 44 -13.57 9.72 4.66
N LEU A 45 -13.04 8.51 4.47
CA LEU A 45 -13.05 7.84 3.17
C LEU A 45 -14.45 7.52 2.64
N SER A 46 -15.43 7.32 3.52
CA SER A 46 -16.83 7.07 3.16
C SER A 46 -17.58 8.36 2.79
N SER A 47 -16.99 9.54 3.02
CA SER A 47 -17.62 10.83 2.74
C SER A 47 -17.46 11.23 1.28
N ASN A 48 -18.58 11.48 0.60
CA ASN A 48 -18.59 12.03 -0.76
C ASN A 48 -18.08 13.48 -0.85
N GLN A 49 -17.86 14.13 0.30
CA GLN A 49 -17.33 15.50 0.38
C GLN A 49 -15.81 15.52 0.60
N LEU A 50 -15.17 14.36 0.79
CA LEU A 50 -13.73 14.29 1.03
C LEU A 50 -12.97 14.69 -0.24
N HIS A 51 -12.08 15.67 -0.10
CA HIS A 51 -11.20 16.05 -1.19
C HIS A 51 -10.27 14.90 -1.58
N ARG A 52 -10.11 14.67 -2.89
CA ARG A 52 -9.36 13.52 -3.43
C ARG A 52 -7.93 13.42 -2.84
N SER A 53 -7.25 14.55 -2.64
CA SER A 53 -5.88 14.62 -2.11
C SER A 53 -5.72 14.17 -0.65
N VAL A 54 -6.80 13.94 0.09
CA VAL A 54 -6.73 13.43 1.47
C VAL A 54 -6.72 11.89 1.47
N LYS A 55 -7.19 11.25 0.40
CA LYS A 55 -7.23 9.78 0.31
C LYS A 55 -5.84 9.14 0.39
N PRO A 56 -4.80 9.62 -0.35
CA PRO A 56 -3.49 8.98 -0.29
C PRO A 56 -2.88 8.98 1.12
N PRO A 57 -2.83 10.12 1.86
CA PRO A 57 -2.34 10.11 3.25
C PRO A 57 -3.11 9.16 4.17
N ILE A 58 -4.43 9.03 4.00
CA ILE A 58 -5.23 8.09 4.82
C ILE A 58 -4.80 6.65 4.56
N PHE A 59 -4.58 6.28 3.29
CA PHE A 59 -4.12 4.93 2.95
C PHE A 59 -2.71 4.67 3.51
N SER A 60 -1.76 5.58 3.33
CA SER A 60 -0.43 5.46 3.95
C SER A 60 -0.53 5.26 5.46
N CYS A 61 -1.40 6.02 6.13
CA CYS A 61 -1.63 5.91 7.56
C CYS A 61 -2.19 4.54 7.98
N PHE A 62 -3.03 3.89 7.15
CA PHE A 62 -3.42 2.50 7.42
C PHE A 62 -2.23 1.55 7.46
N GLY A 63 -1.28 1.72 6.54
CA GLY A 63 -0.02 0.99 6.54
C GLY A 63 0.78 1.22 7.82
N ASP A 64 0.96 2.49 8.22
CA ASP A 64 1.69 2.85 9.43
C ASP A 64 1.05 2.28 10.71
N ILE A 65 -0.29 2.32 10.80
CA ILE A 65 -1.03 1.73 11.92
C ILE A 65 -0.83 0.22 11.93
N ALA A 66 -0.99 -0.45 10.78
CA ALA A 66 -0.83 -1.89 10.68
C ALA A 66 0.59 -2.34 11.05
N LEU A 67 1.60 -1.59 10.63
CA LEU A 67 3.00 -1.83 10.99
C LEU A 67 3.24 -1.66 12.49
N ALA A 68 2.62 -0.65 13.12
CA ALA A 68 2.79 -0.37 14.54
C ALA A 68 2.10 -1.38 15.47
N ILE A 69 0.89 -1.84 15.12
CA ILE A 69 0.09 -2.72 16.00
C ILE A 69 0.12 -4.20 15.60
N GLY A 70 0.71 -4.51 14.44
CA GLY A 70 0.83 -5.84 13.87
C GLY A 70 -0.51 -6.56 13.74
N GLU A 71 -0.58 -7.79 14.25
CA GLU A 71 -1.77 -8.65 14.14
C GLU A 71 -3.04 -8.08 14.80
N ASN A 72 -2.92 -7.07 15.67
CA ASN A 72 -4.08 -6.37 16.23
C ASN A 72 -4.86 -5.58 15.17
N PHE A 73 -4.25 -5.36 14.00
CA PHE A 73 -4.91 -4.74 12.84
C PHE A 73 -5.96 -5.65 12.20
N GLU A 74 -6.01 -6.93 12.54
CA GLU A 74 -6.97 -7.92 11.99
C GLU A 74 -8.41 -7.40 11.99
N LYS A 75 -8.85 -6.79 13.10
CA LYS A 75 -10.23 -6.28 13.24
C LYS A 75 -10.57 -5.17 12.24
N TYR A 76 -9.57 -4.53 11.64
CA TYR A 76 -9.75 -3.48 10.65
C TYR A 76 -9.66 -3.97 9.20
N LEU A 77 -9.11 -5.16 8.94
CA LEU A 77 -8.90 -5.68 7.57
C LEU A 77 -10.20 -5.71 6.74
N ILE A 78 -11.30 -6.17 7.35
CA ILE A 78 -12.63 -6.21 6.74
C ILE A 78 -13.11 -4.84 6.23
N TYR A 79 -12.66 -3.74 6.84
CA TYR A 79 -13.04 -2.39 6.45
C TYR A 79 -11.99 -1.72 5.56
N ALA A 80 -10.70 -1.89 5.88
CA ALA A 80 -9.59 -1.26 5.18
C ALA A 80 -9.35 -1.86 3.79
N MET A 81 -9.38 -3.19 3.66
CA MET A 81 -9.03 -3.87 2.41
C MET A 81 -10.01 -3.53 1.27
N PRO A 82 -11.35 -3.55 1.43
CA PRO A 82 -12.25 -3.16 0.35
C PRO A 82 -12.05 -1.72 -0.14
N MET A 83 -11.65 -0.80 0.76
CA MET A 83 -11.37 0.59 0.41
C MET A 83 -10.07 0.71 -0.40
N LEU A 84 -9.02 -0.04 -0.01
CA LEU A 84 -7.76 -0.12 -0.77
C LEU A 84 -7.98 -0.73 -2.15
N GLN A 85 -8.73 -1.83 -2.24
CA GLN A 85 -9.01 -2.51 -3.50
C GLN A 85 -9.79 -1.60 -4.48
N SER A 86 -10.83 -0.93 -3.98
CA SER A 86 -11.60 0.04 -4.78
C SER A 86 -10.75 1.21 -5.27
N ALA A 87 -9.87 1.74 -4.42
CA ALA A 87 -8.97 2.83 -4.80
C ALA A 87 -7.88 2.37 -5.79
N ALA A 88 -7.36 1.16 -5.63
CA ALA A 88 -6.40 0.54 -6.53
C ALA A 88 -7.00 0.38 -7.93
N ASP A 89 -8.20 -0.20 -8.03
CA ASP A 89 -8.91 -0.37 -9.30
C ASP A 89 -9.16 0.98 -9.98
N LEU A 90 -9.58 2.00 -9.22
CA LEU A 90 -9.77 3.35 -9.76
C LEU A 90 -8.46 3.94 -10.30
N SER A 91 -7.37 3.83 -9.54
CA SER A 91 -6.06 4.39 -9.91
C SER A 91 -5.39 3.68 -11.09
N ALA A 92 -5.69 2.40 -11.28
CA ALA A 92 -5.17 1.59 -12.39
C ALA A 92 -5.86 1.93 -13.73
N HIS A 93 -7.14 2.32 -13.70
CA HIS A 93 -7.93 2.61 -14.90
C HIS A 93 -8.07 4.11 -15.20
N THR A 94 -7.51 4.98 -14.35
CA THR A 94 -7.53 6.42 -14.60
C THR A 94 -6.50 6.78 -15.67
N THR A 95 -6.97 7.25 -16.82
CA THR A 95 -6.11 7.87 -17.83
C THR A 95 -5.88 9.33 -17.44
N ALA A 96 -4.67 9.67 -17.02
CA ALA A 96 -4.33 11.06 -16.74
C ALA A 96 -4.38 11.88 -18.04
N THR A 97 -5.15 12.98 -18.04
CA THR A 97 -5.27 13.86 -19.22
C THR A 97 -4.44 15.14 -19.07
N ASP A 98 -3.88 15.38 -17.89
CA ASP A 98 -3.00 16.49 -17.56
C ASP A 98 -2.01 16.09 -16.44
N ASP A 99 -0.98 16.91 -16.26
CA ASP A 99 0.10 16.67 -15.30
C ASP A 99 -0.40 16.65 -13.85
N GLU A 100 -1.40 17.48 -13.50
CA GLU A 100 -1.96 17.51 -12.13
C GLU A 100 -2.68 16.21 -11.78
N MET A 101 -3.40 15.61 -12.73
CA MET A 101 -4.04 14.31 -12.54
C MET A 101 -3.04 13.17 -12.50
N LEU A 102 -1.95 13.25 -13.25
CA LEU A 102 -0.86 12.28 -13.20
C LEU A 102 -0.20 12.29 -11.82
N ASP A 103 0.16 13.47 -11.30
CA ASP A 103 0.73 13.63 -9.95
C ASP A 103 -0.21 13.09 -8.87
N TYR A 104 -1.50 13.44 -8.94
CA TYR A 104 -2.50 12.92 -8.00
C TYR A 104 -2.62 11.40 -8.08
N THR A 105 -2.61 10.84 -9.29
CA THR A 105 -2.75 9.39 -9.50
C THR A 105 -1.53 8.65 -8.94
N ASN A 106 -0.32 9.17 -9.14
CA ASN A 106 0.89 8.61 -8.56
C ASN A 106 0.92 8.72 -7.03
N GLN A 107 0.49 9.86 -6.46
CA GLN A 107 0.32 9.98 -5.00
C GLN A 107 -0.64 8.94 -4.46
N LEU A 108 -1.79 8.75 -5.12
CA LEU A 108 -2.78 7.75 -4.73
C LEU A 108 -2.21 6.34 -4.79
N ARG A 109 -1.49 5.99 -5.88
CA ARG A 109 -0.83 4.69 -6.02
C ARG A 109 0.20 4.46 -4.92
N SER A 110 1.06 5.43 -4.65
CA SER A 110 2.04 5.35 -3.56
C SER A 110 1.36 5.11 -2.21
N GLY A 111 0.30 5.87 -1.88
CA GLY A 111 -0.40 5.68 -0.60
C GLY A 111 -1.06 4.30 -0.46
N ILE A 112 -1.60 3.74 -1.55
CA ILE A 112 -2.16 2.38 -1.56
C ILE A 112 -1.05 1.33 -1.41
N LEU A 113 0.07 1.50 -2.11
CA LEU A 113 1.20 0.58 -2.05
C LEU A 113 1.86 0.59 -0.66
N GLU A 114 2.05 1.76 -0.06
CA GLU A 114 2.51 1.91 1.33
C GLU A 114 1.56 1.23 2.32
N ALA A 115 0.24 1.35 2.10
CA ALA A 115 -0.74 0.65 2.92
C ALA A 115 -0.58 -0.87 2.83
N TYR A 116 -0.47 -1.42 1.62
CA TYR A 116 -0.27 -2.85 1.43
C TYR A 116 1.05 -3.32 2.05
N SER A 117 2.13 -2.59 1.83
CA SER A 117 3.45 -2.86 2.43
C SER A 117 3.37 -2.89 3.96
N GLY A 118 2.79 -1.86 4.59
CA GLY A 118 2.64 -1.80 6.04
C GLY A 118 1.74 -2.89 6.62
N ILE A 119 0.66 -3.27 5.92
CA ILE A 119 -0.21 -4.38 6.32
C ILE A 119 0.52 -5.73 6.21
N LEU A 120 1.21 -5.98 5.10
CA LEU A 120 1.97 -7.23 4.91
C LEU A 120 3.07 -7.35 5.98
N GLN A 121 3.88 -6.31 6.14
CA GLN A 121 4.95 -6.28 7.14
C GLN A 121 4.43 -6.35 8.58
N GLY A 122 3.30 -5.70 8.90
CA GLY A 122 2.69 -5.77 10.23
C GLY A 122 2.23 -7.18 10.63
N PHE A 123 1.79 -7.98 9.66
CA PHE A 123 1.42 -9.38 9.89
C PHE A 123 2.58 -10.36 9.71
N LYS A 124 3.76 -9.88 9.31
CA LYS A 124 4.94 -10.73 9.17
C LYS A 124 5.23 -11.44 10.48
N SER A 125 5.51 -12.74 10.38
CA SER A 125 5.74 -13.63 11.53
C SER A 125 4.53 -13.85 12.46
N SER A 126 3.34 -13.32 12.16
CA SER A 126 2.09 -13.69 12.85
C SER A 126 1.52 -15.00 12.29
N PRO A 127 0.88 -15.85 13.10
CA PRO A 127 0.10 -16.98 12.59
C PRO A 127 -1.09 -16.54 11.73
N LYS A 128 -1.49 -15.26 11.78
CA LYS A 128 -2.65 -14.72 11.06
C LYS A 128 -2.35 -14.26 9.63
N THR A 129 -1.14 -14.48 9.13
CA THR A 129 -0.77 -14.20 7.73
C THR A 129 -1.72 -14.86 6.72
N GLN A 130 -2.33 -15.99 7.07
CA GLN A 130 -3.31 -16.66 6.22
C GLN A 130 -4.51 -15.78 5.85
N LEU A 131 -4.86 -14.80 6.69
CA LEU A 131 -5.94 -13.84 6.41
C LEU A 131 -5.60 -12.93 5.21
N LEU A 132 -4.31 -12.71 4.95
CA LEU A 132 -3.85 -11.89 3.83
C LEU A 132 -3.89 -12.64 2.49
N MET A 133 -3.98 -13.97 2.51
CA MET A 133 -3.99 -14.79 1.29
C MET A 133 -5.21 -14.52 0.41
N SER A 134 -6.35 -14.15 0.98
CA SER A 134 -7.57 -13.81 0.21
C SER A 134 -7.41 -12.49 -0.56
N TYR A 135 -6.49 -11.63 -0.14
CA TYR A 135 -6.26 -10.33 -0.76
C TYR A 135 -5.05 -10.31 -1.71
N ALA A 136 -4.12 -11.26 -1.54
CA ALA A 136 -2.91 -11.37 -2.35
C ALA A 136 -3.16 -11.37 -3.89
N PRO A 137 -4.18 -12.07 -4.44
CA PRO A 137 -4.44 -12.02 -5.87
C PRO A 137 -4.77 -10.61 -6.39
N HIS A 138 -5.50 -9.81 -5.62
CA HIS A 138 -5.83 -8.44 -6.00
C HIS A 138 -4.60 -7.53 -5.95
N ILE A 139 -3.74 -7.69 -4.95
CA ILE A 139 -2.47 -6.96 -4.86
C ILE A 139 -1.61 -7.23 -6.10
N ILE A 140 -1.45 -8.49 -6.50
CA ILE A 140 -0.68 -8.85 -7.70
C ILE A 140 -1.34 -8.29 -8.96
N GLN A 141 -2.66 -8.39 -9.09
CA GLN A 141 -3.39 -7.80 -10.21
C GLN A 141 -3.18 -6.29 -10.30
N PHE A 142 -3.14 -5.59 -9.17
CA PHE A 142 -2.86 -4.16 -9.14
C PHE A 142 -1.43 -3.85 -9.60
N LEU A 143 -0.43 -4.59 -9.13
CA LEU A 143 0.95 -4.45 -9.59
C LEU A 143 1.09 -4.70 -11.10
N ASP A 144 0.41 -5.72 -11.62
CA ASP A 144 0.38 -6.02 -13.06
C ASP A 144 -0.26 -4.87 -13.85
N ALA A 145 -1.35 -4.29 -13.36
CA ALA A 145 -2.00 -3.16 -14.00
C ALA A 145 -1.10 -1.91 -14.02
N LEU A 146 -0.38 -1.63 -12.93
CA LEU A 146 0.61 -0.57 -12.88
C LEU A 146 1.70 -0.79 -13.94
N TYR A 147 2.31 -1.97 -13.95
CA TYR A 147 3.39 -2.29 -14.88
C TYR A 147 2.95 -2.19 -16.34
N ASN A 148 1.79 -2.76 -16.67
CA ASN A 148 1.25 -2.74 -18.03
C ASN A 148 0.84 -1.34 -18.49
N GLY A 149 0.45 -0.46 -17.55
CA GLY A 149 0.12 0.93 -17.84
C GLY A 149 1.33 1.79 -18.24
N LYS A 150 2.54 1.43 -17.80
CA LYS A 150 3.81 2.14 -18.08
C LYS A 150 3.81 3.64 -17.78
N ASP A 151 2.91 4.07 -16.89
CA ASP A 151 2.70 5.48 -16.55
C ASP A 151 2.90 5.66 -15.04
N MET A 152 4.09 5.33 -14.55
CA MET A 152 4.46 5.44 -13.14
C MET A 152 5.81 6.13 -13.00
N ASP A 153 5.98 6.93 -11.94
CA ASP A 153 7.27 7.50 -11.58
C ASP A 153 8.16 6.51 -10.83
N ASP A 154 9.41 6.88 -10.62
CA ASP A 154 10.39 6.03 -9.92
C ASP A 154 9.97 5.73 -8.46
N VAL A 155 9.19 6.61 -7.83
CA VAL A 155 8.71 6.42 -6.45
C VAL A 155 7.65 5.32 -6.41
N VAL A 156 6.67 5.38 -7.29
CA VAL A 156 5.63 4.34 -7.43
C VAL A 156 6.28 3.03 -7.85
N MET A 157 7.22 3.06 -8.80
CA MET A 157 7.95 1.87 -9.26
C MET A 157 8.71 1.19 -8.12
N LYS A 158 9.50 1.96 -7.34
CA LYS A 158 10.22 1.47 -6.16
C LYS A 158 9.29 0.87 -5.11
N THR A 159 8.16 1.55 -4.85
CA THR A 159 7.20 1.12 -3.82
C THR A 159 6.45 -0.13 -4.26
N ALA A 160 6.08 -0.22 -5.56
CA ALA A 160 5.42 -1.36 -6.14
C ALA A 160 6.29 -2.63 -6.11
N ILE A 161 7.57 -2.51 -6.49
CA ILE A 161 8.49 -3.64 -6.39
C ILE A 161 8.77 -4.03 -4.93
N GLY A 162 8.76 -3.06 -4.02
CA GLY A 162 8.79 -3.30 -2.58
C GLY A 162 7.59 -4.12 -2.08
N VAL A 163 6.37 -3.75 -2.47
CA VAL A 163 5.15 -4.50 -2.11
C VAL A 163 5.20 -5.94 -2.63
N LEU A 164 5.74 -6.17 -3.83
CA LEU A 164 5.93 -7.52 -4.35
C LEU A 164 6.86 -8.35 -3.46
N GLY A 165 7.98 -7.75 -3.04
CA GLY A 165 8.91 -8.40 -2.12
C GLY A 165 8.28 -8.64 -0.74
N ASP A 166 7.50 -7.69 -0.21
CA ASP A 166 6.80 -7.82 1.06
C ASP A 166 5.78 -8.95 1.01
N LEU A 167 5.06 -9.08 -0.10
CA LEU A 167 4.10 -10.15 -0.34
C LEU A 167 4.80 -11.51 -0.36
N ALA A 168 5.93 -11.61 -1.05
CA ALA A 168 6.73 -12.83 -1.10
C ALA A 168 7.29 -13.21 0.27
N ASP A 169 7.86 -12.25 1.00
CA ASP A 169 8.49 -12.47 2.30
C ASP A 169 7.45 -12.77 3.40
N THR A 170 6.27 -12.16 3.32
CA THR A 170 5.20 -12.34 4.31
C THR A 170 4.48 -13.66 4.10
N LEU A 171 4.04 -13.97 2.88
CA LEU A 171 3.24 -15.19 2.59
C LEU A 171 4.11 -16.43 2.35
N GLY A 172 5.42 -16.26 2.13
CA GLY A 172 6.37 -17.35 1.92
C GLY A 172 5.96 -18.27 0.77
N VAL A 173 5.97 -19.58 1.03
CA VAL A 173 5.66 -20.63 0.03
C VAL A 173 4.28 -20.49 -0.61
N HIS A 174 3.35 -19.78 0.03
CA HIS A 174 2.02 -19.52 -0.51
C HIS A 174 2.00 -18.39 -1.55
N ALA A 175 2.97 -17.48 -1.53
CA ALA A 175 3.11 -16.44 -2.55
C ALA A 175 3.67 -16.99 -3.87
N GLY A 176 4.56 -17.99 -3.81
CA GLY A 176 5.26 -18.52 -4.99
C GLY A 176 4.32 -18.86 -6.16
N PRO A 177 3.26 -19.67 -5.96
CA PRO A 177 2.31 -19.99 -7.03
C PRO A 177 1.55 -18.78 -7.58
N LEU A 178 1.22 -17.79 -6.74
CA LEU A 178 0.51 -16.59 -7.16
C LEU A 178 1.40 -15.68 -8.00
N ILE A 179 2.64 -15.49 -7.57
CA ILE A 179 3.67 -14.71 -8.28
C ILE A 179 3.98 -15.35 -9.64
N ASN A 180 4.13 -16.67 -9.68
CA ASN A 180 4.41 -17.41 -10.92
C ASN A 180 3.23 -17.43 -11.91
N GLN A 181 2.00 -17.20 -11.44
CA GLN A 181 0.82 -17.10 -12.31
C GLN A 181 0.71 -15.73 -13.00
N SER A 182 1.34 -14.69 -12.44
CA SER A 182 1.41 -13.39 -13.08
C SER A 182 2.34 -13.42 -14.29
N THR A 183 1.86 -12.89 -15.41
CA THR A 183 2.65 -12.77 -16.64
C THR A 183 3.60 -11.58 -16.66
N SER A 184 3.37 -10.60 -15.77
CA SER A 184 4.06 -9.31 -15.79
C SER A 184 5.06 -9.16 -14.65
N THR A 185 4.86 -9.86 -13.53
CA THR A 185 5.68 -9.73 -12.33
C THR A 185 7.17 -10.02 -12.55
N GLN A 186 7.51 -11.03 -13.34
CA GLN A 186 8.91 -11.34 -13.65
C GLN A 186 9.56 -10.23 -14.50
N ALA A 187 8.87 -9.79 -15.56
CA ALA A 187 9.36 -8.72 -16.41
C ALA A 187 9.52 -7.40 -15.64
N PHE A 188 8.56 -7.12 -14.74
CA PHE A 188 8.62 -5.95 -13.87
C PHE A 188 9.85 -5.97 -12.94
N LEU A 189 10.14 -7.11 -12.32
CA LEU A 189 11.34 -7.28 -11.49
C LEU A 189 12.62 -7.08 -12.31
N GLU A 190 12.71 -7.67 -13.51
CA GLU A 190 13.87 -7.53 -14.40
C GLU A 190 14.09 -6.07 -14.83
N GLU A 191 13.01 -5.34 -15.14
CA GLU A 191 13.06 -3.92 -15.46
C GLU A 191 13.54 -3.07 -14.28
N CYS A 192 13.06 -3.35 -13.06
CA CYS A 192 13.53 -2.66 -11.86
C CYS A 192 15.01 -2.93 -11.54
N LEU A 193 15.50 -4.16 -11.77
CA LEU A 193 16.91 -4.50 -11.63
C LEU A 193 17.80 -3.81 -12.67
N ALA A 194 17.24 -3.48 -13.84
CA ALA A 194 17.93 -2.75 -14.89
C ALA A 194 17.88 -1.22 -14.71
N SER A 195 16.97 -0.69 -13.89
CA SER A 195 16.74 0.76 -13.70
C SER A 195 18.00 1.54 -13.31
N ASP A 196 18.22 2.73 -13.87
CA ASP A 196 19.37 3.56 -13.50
C ASP A 196 19.27 4.18 -12.10
N ASP A 197 18.09 4.17 -11.47
CA ASP A 197 17.89 4.63 -10.10
C ASP A 197 18.43 3.60 -9.08
N PRO A 198 19.43 3.96 -8.25
CA PRO A 198 19.96 3.08 -7.21
C PRO A 198 18.91 2.60 -6.21
N LEU A 199 17.91 3.42 -5.86
CA LEU A 199 16.88 3.08 -4.87
C LEU A 199 15.88 2.07 -5.44
N VAL A 200 15.55 2.17 -6.72
CA VAL A 200 14.71 1.19 -7.41
C VAL A 200 15.46 -0.15 -7.51
N LYS A 201 16.73 -0.11 -7.90
CA LYS A 201 17.60 -1.30 -7.96
C LYS A 201 17.72 -2.01 -6.61
N GLU A 202 17.98 -1.25 -5.54
CA GLU A 202 18.10 -1.81 -4.18
C GLU A 202 16.80 -2.51 -3.73
N SER A 203 15.64 -1.86 -3.96
CA SER A 203 14.33 -2.44 -3.66
C SER A 203 14.07 -3.72 -4.47
N ALA A 204 14.46 -3.71 -5.76
CA ALA A 204 14.32 -4.87 -6.64
C ALA A 204 15.25 -6.03 -6.26
N ASP A 205 16.49 -5.74 -5.85
CA ASP A 205 17.42 -6.76 -5.39
C ASP A 205 16.91 -7.47 -4.13
N TRP A 206 16.35 -6.71 -3.20
CA TRP A 206 15.69 -7.26 -2.02
C TRP A 206 14.46 -8.11 -2.39
N ALA A 207 13.59 -7.58 -3.25
CA ALA A 207 12.39 -8.28 -3.71
C ALA A 207 12.74 -9.60 -4.41
N ARG A 208 13.78 -9.61 -5.26
CA ARG A 208 14.29 -10.83 -5.91
C ARG A 208 14.68 -11.91 -4.89
N ILE A 209 15.36 -11.53 -3.81
CA ILE A 209 15.74 -12.48 -2.77
C ILE A 209 14.49 -13.04 -2.07
N ALA A 210 13.55 -12.19 -1.70
CA ALA A 210 12.28 -12.61 -1.07
C ALA A 210 11.49 -13.58 -1.97
N ILE A 211 11.31 -13.22 -3.25
CA ILE A 211 10.62 -14.06 -4.25
C ILE A 211 11.34 -15.39 -4.43
N SER A 212 12.68 -15.39 -4.54
CA SER A 212 13.43 -16.63 -4.70
C SER A 212 13.22 -17.60 -3.53
N ARG A 213 13.11 -17.09 -2.29
CA ARG A 213 12.80 -17.88 -1.10
C ARG A 213 11.37 -18.40 -1.13
N ALA A 214 10.41 -17.56 -1.52
CA ALA A 214 9.00 -17.92 -1.62
C ALA A 214 8.73 -18.99 -2.70
N VAL A 215 9.50 -19.00 -3.79
CA VAL A 215 9.35 -19.97 -4.90
C VAL A 215 10.13 -21.27 -4.66
N SER A 216 11.20 -21.23 -3.87
CA SER A 216 12.06 -22.42 -3.62
C SER A 216 11.69 -23.22 -2.37
N GLY A 217 10.91 -22.65 -1.44
CA GLY A 217 10.40 -23.34 -0.26
C GLY A 217 9.15 -24.18 -0.53
#